data_AF-A0A1Q3N430-F1
#
_entry.id   AF-A0A1Q3N430-F1
#
_cell.length_a   1.000
_cell.length_b   1.000
_cell.length_c   1.000
_cell.angle_alpha   90.00
_cell.angle_beta   90.00
_cell.angle_gamma   90.00
#
_symmetry.space_group_name_H-M   'P 1'
#
loop_
_entity.id
_entity.type
_entity.pdbx_description
1 polymer ?
#
loop_
_entity_poly.entity_id
_entity_poly.type
_entity_poly.pdbx_seq_one_letter_code
_entity_poly.pdbx_strand_id
1 'polypeptide(L)'
;MYKIDLYFKRLLIIAAALVCYGSGSYAQLASYTTMQNEVMVWDNGFIRKIDYLRPLKVKVGRVAMAYLDNSNNFKIYYNGGTTEINRGFTNNFQVTDYLVSYQNATALYAWEKGKSTLLTRSFGEFYTGDSIIVYFDDLKKSYNAYYNGRVTELEGFLAGTNMNTIFQVEESALVSSRDIAQGQLSQILVSDNIVAYLNYANQFKCFYKGLVWDLDDFGVESFAVGRNTVAYVDNNSHFKIYHAGSSNVYDNFRPSVYAVGDDVVAFVGSDSRFKIYYNDSVYDIGNIEPEFKVKDNIVAFRNARGYFAVFHKGRIYEIENFIPKDVTIHYNSLVYVNRANMLRMFTDGKTYDIVNADVPWWEMQFDVFTYRFGSNLFKVFYKGETY
;
A
#
# COMPACT_ATOMS: atom_id res chain seq x y z
N MET A 1 29.62 -51.57 25.85
CA MET A 1 28.21 -51.93 26.04
C MET A 1 27.55 -50.74 26.75
N TYR A 2 26.66 -50.05 26.03
CA TYR A 2 25.72 -48.97 26.40
C TYR A 2 26.17 -47.56 26.82
N LYS A 3 25.78 -46.61 25.94
CA LYS A 3 25.42 -45.18 26.13
C LYS A 3 24.14 -45.03 26.99
N ILE A 4 23.80 -43.77 27.31
CA ILE A 4 22.55 -43.19 27.90
C ILE A 4 22.79 -42.82 29.38
N ASP A 5 22.63 -41.61 29.93
CA ASP A 5 21.90 -40.35 29.66
C ASP A 5 22.78 -39.17 30.20
N LEU A 6 22.96 -38.03 29.54
CA LEU A 6 22.05 -36.90 29.30
C LEU A 6 21.58 -36.17 30.58
N TYR A 7 21.52 -34.84 30.47
CA TYR A 7 21.16 -33.80 31.45
C TYR A 7 22.30 -33.25 32.32
N PHE A 8 22.54 -31.95 32.43
CA PHE A 8 22.11 -30.71 31.76
C PHE A 8 22.80 -29.61 32.61
N LYS A 9 23.10 -28.45 32.02
CA LYS A 9 23.51 -27.20 32.70
C LYS A 9 24.95 -27.17 33.24
N ARG A 10 25.83 -26.54 32.47
CA ARG A 10 26.52 -25.28 32.83
C ARG A 10 27.51 -24.89 31.72
N LEU A 11 26.97 -24.35 30.63
CA LEU A 11 27.77 -23.55 29.72
C LEU A 11 26.82 -22.66 28.91
N LEU A 12 26.66 -21.41 29.34
CA LEU A 12 26.23 -20.32 28.46
C LEU A 12 26.60 -18.99 29.13
N ILE A 13 27.71 -18.45 28.63
CA ILE A 13 28.14 -17.08 28.80
C ILE A 13 27.07 -16.21 28.14
N ILE A 14 26.35 -15.43 28.95
CA ILE A 14 25.40 -14.43 28.46
C ILE A 14 26.24 -13.24 27.99
N ALA A 15 26.54 -13.19 26.70
CA ALA A 15 26.88 -11.96 26.02
C ALA A 15 25.57 -11.21 25.78
N ALA A 16 25.29 -10.22 26.64
CA ALA A 16 24.27 -9.22 26.40
C ALA A 16 24.71 -8.35 25.21
N ALA A 17 24.45 -8.80 23.99
CA ALA A 17 24.42 -7.91 22.84
C ALA A 17 23.19 -7.01 23.03
N LEU A 18 23.45 -5.78 23.50
CA LEU A 18 22.56 -4.65 23.27
C LEU A 18 22.38 -4.53 21.75
N VAL A 19 21.35 -5.18 21.22
CA VAL A 19 20.79 -4.83 19.92
C VAL A 19 20.12 -3.48 20.13
N CYS A 20 20.90 -2.41 19.96
CA CYS A 20 20.32 -1.12 19.62
C CYS A 20 19.56 -1.33 18.31
N TYR A 21 18.26 -1.53 18.41
CA TYR A 21 17.35 -1.24 17.32
C TYR A 21 17.43 0.27 17.09
N GLY A 22 18.46 0.70 16.35
CA GLY A 22 18.40 1.97 15.66
C GLY A 22 17.17 1.89 14.78
N SER A 23 16.17 2.71 15.06
CA SER A 23 15.11 3.03 14.12
C SER A 23 15.81 3.64 12.91
N GLY A 24 16.24 2.78 11.98
CA GLY A 24 16.76 3.21 10.70
C GLY A 24 15.74 4.16 10.11
N SER A 25 16.16 5.40 9.82
CA SER A 25 15.31 6.29 9.04
C SER A 25 15.11 5.58 7.71
N TYR A 26 13.92 5.01 7.51
CA TYR A 26 13.53 4.52 6.20
C TYR A 26 13.76 5.67 5.23
N ALA A 27 14.50 5.40 4.15
CA ALA A 27 14.79 6.42 3.16
C ALA A 27 13.48 7.06 2.71
N GLN A 28 13.43 8.38 2.63
CA GLN A 28 12.23 9.07 2.26
C GLN A 28 12.54 10.22 1.31
N LEU A 29 11.73 10.28 0.25
CA LEU A 29 11.83 11.30 -0.77
C LEU A 29 10.60 12.19 -0.76
N ALA A 30 10.83 13.46 -1.08
CA ALA A 30 9.81 14.36 -1.59
C ALA A 30 10.36 15.11 -2.79
N SER A 31 9.49 15.54 -3.70
CA SER A 31 9.88 16.38 -4.83
C SER A 31 8.94 17.57 -5.00
N TYR A 32 9.50 18.66 -5.48
CA TYR A 32 8.74 19.84 -5.87
C TYR A 32 9.42 20.54 -7.04
N THR A 33 8.63 21.29 -7.82
CA THR A 33 9.15 22.12 -8.91
C THR A 33 9.09 23.58 -8.49
N THR A 34 10.20 24.31 -8.58
CA THR A 34 10.26 25.74 -8.26
C THR A 34 9.53 26.57 -9.31
N MET A 35 9.35 27.86 -9.05
CA MET A 35 8.74 28.78 -10.01
C MET A 35 9.62 29.02 -11.25
N GLN A 36 10.93 28.75 -11.16
CA GLN A 36 11.87 28.76 -12.29
C GLN A 36 11.90 27.43 -13.05
N ASN A 37 10.98 26.50 -12.75
CA ASN A 37 10.89 25.17 -13.33
C ASN A 37 12.05 24.23 -12.96
N GLU A 38 12.83 24.55 -11.92
CA GLU A 38 13.86 23.64 -11.42
C GLU A 38 13.22 22.52 -10.61
N VAL A 39 13.68 21.29 -10.81
CA VAL A 39 13.20 20.12 -10.09
C VAL A 39 14.07 19.90 -8.87
N MET A 40 13.44 19.99 -7.70
CA MET A 40 14.08 19.78 -6.41
C MET A 40 13.62 18.44 -5.83
N VAL A 41 14.56 17.71 -5.25
CA VAL A 41 14.30 16.52 -4.45
C VAL A 41 14.84 16.73 -3.06
N TRP A 42 13.99 16.52 -2.07
CA TRP A 42 14.42 16.30 -0.69
C TRP A 42 14.64 14.80 -0.51
N ASP A 43 15.87 14.43 -0.14
CA ASP A 43 16.29 13.05 0.14
C ASP A 43 16.89 13.02 1.54
N ASN A 44 16.10 12.52 2.50
CA ASN A 44 16.52 12.32 3.90
C ASN A 44 17.24 13.54 4.53
N GLY A 45 16.64 14.72 4.41
CA GLY A 45 17.17 15.97 4.99
C GLY A 45 18.04 16.79 4.04
N PHE A 46 18.41 16.25 2.88
CA PHE A 46 19.21 16.97 1.88
C PHE A 46 18.34 17.39 0.69
N ILE A 47 18.34 18.69 0.38
CA ILE A 47 17.67 19.22 -0.80
C ILE A 47 18.67 19.28 -1.96
N ARG A 48 18.30 18.71 -3.11
CA ARG A 48 19.12 18.67 -4.32
C ARG A 48 18.30 19.15 -5.51
N LYS A 49 18.93 19.95 -6.36
CA LYS A 49 18.43 20.21 -7.70
C LYS A 49 18.85 19.05 -8.61
N ILE A 50 17.90 18.45 -9.31
CA ILE A 50 18.14 17.26 -10.13
C ILE A 50 17.85 17.47 -11.62
N ASP A 51 17.06 18.50 -11.97
CA ASP A 51 16.83 18.91 -13.35
C ASP A 51 16.53 20.42 -13.40
N TYR A 52 16.77 21.04 -14.55
CA TYR A 52 16.66 22.49 -14.76
C TYR A 52 15.32 22.91 -15.35
N LEU A 53 14.56 21.95 -15.89
CA LEU A 53 13.29 22.18 -16.55
C LEU A 53 12.20 21.32 -15.93
N ARG A 54 10.97 21.82 -15.99
CA ARG A 54 9.80 21.13 -15.45
C ARG A 54 9.60 19.82 -16.21
N PRO A 55 9.42 18.69 -15.51
CA PRO A 55 9.18 17.41 -16.14
C PRO A 55 7.78 17.38 -16.77
N LEU A 56 7.63 16.62 -17.85
CA LEU A 56 6.33 16.37 -18.47
C LEU A 56 5.43 15.53 -17.56
N LYS A 57 6.04 14.63 -16.78
CA LYS A 57 5.36 13.75 -15.82
C LYS A 57 6.33 13.36 -14.71
N VAL A 58 5.89 13.35 -13.47
CA VAL A 58 6.67 12.93 -12.30
C VAL A 58 5.82 12.08 -11.38
N LYS A 59 6.42 11.06 -10.77
CA LYS A 59 5.85 10.29 -9.66
C LYS A 59 6.93 10.02 -8.63
N VAL A 60 6.60 10.24 -7.37
CA VAL A 60 7.51 10.10 -6.22
C VAL A 60 7.12 8.86 -5.44
N GLY A 61 8.08 7.96 -5.26
CA GLY A 61 8.04 6.85 -4.33
C GLY A 61 8.85 7.15 -3.08
N ARG A 62 8.86 6.21 -2.14
CA ARG A 62 9.60 6.40 -0.90
C ARG A 62 11.12 6.40 -1.11
N VAL A 63 11.64 5.51 -1.97
CA VAL A 63 13.09 5.37 -2.21
C VAL A 63 13.54 5.86 -3.58
N ALA A 64 12.63 6.02 -4.53
CA ALA A 64 12.92 6.43 -5.90
C ALA A 64 11.88 7.42 -6.41
N MET A 65 12.27 8.24 -7.38
CA MET A 65 11.35 9.11 -8.12
C MET A 65 11.57 8.88 -9.61
N ALA A 66 10.50 8.64 -10.36
CA ALA A 66 10.56 8.48 -11.81
C ALA A 66 9.89 9.67 -12.50
N TYR A 67 10.46 10.11 -13.61
CA TYR A 67 9.94 11.23 -14.37
C TYR A 67 10.31 11.18 -15.85
N LEU A 68 9.49 11.86 -16.65
CA LEU A 68 9.81 12.23 -18.03
C LEU A 68 10.32 13.66 -18.03
N ASP A 69 11.56 13.88 -18.45
CA ASP A 69 12.09 15.23 -18.59
C ASP A 69 11.40 16.00 -19.74
N ASN A 70 11.72 17.28 -19.89
CA ASN A 70 11.18 18.13 -20.96
C ASN A 70 11.47 17.61 -22.38
N SER A 71 12.47 16.75 -22.56
CA SER A 71 12.83 16.11 -23.83
C SER A 71 12.23 14.71 -23.98
N ASN A 72 11.29 14.34 -23.11
CA ASN A 72 10.65 13.02 -23.07
C ASN A 72 11.62 11.85 -22.79
N ASN A 73 12.75 12.12 -22.13
CA ASN A 73 13.64 11.06 -21.63
C ASN A 73 13.09 10.54 -20.30
N PHE A 74 13.02 9.22 -20.17
CA PHE A 74 12.59 8.59 -18.93
C PHE A 74 13.78 8.45 -17.98
N LYS A 75 13.69 9.07 -16.81
CA LYS A 75 14.73 9.13 -15.80
C LYS A 75 14.21 8.61 -14.47
N ILE A 76 15.10 8.00 -13.69
CA ILE A 76 14.84 7.59 -12.31
C ILE A 76 15.91 8.21 -11.41
N TYR A 77 15.46 8.95 -10.41
CA TYR A 77 16.27 9.37 -9.27
C TYR A 77 16.27 8.28 -8.21
N TYR A 78 17.46 7.85 -7.78
CA TYR A 78 17.67 6.84 -6.75
C TYR A 78 19.04 7.05 -6.09
N ASN A 79 19.09 6.92 -4.76
CA ASN A 79 20.34 6.95 -3.99
C ASN A 79 21.20 8.20 -4.29
N GLY A 80 20.61 9.38 -4.23
CA GLY A 80 21.33 10.65 -4.42
C GLY A 80 21.55 11.09 -5.88
N GLY A 81 21.26 10.25 -6.88
CA GLY A 81 21.56 10.56 -8.29
C GLY A 81 20.43 10.21 -9.25
N THR A 82 20.42 10.85 -10.43
CA THR A 82 19.49 10.57 -11.52
C THR A 82 20.16 9.73 -12.60
N THR A 83 19.49 8.67 -13.02
CA THR A 83 19.89 7.82 -14.16
C THR A 83 18.86 7.95 -15.28
N GLU A 84 19.32 8.16 -16.51
CA GLU A 84 18.49 8.03 -17.71
C GLU A 84 18.27 6.55 -18.02
N ILE A 85 17.02 6.12 -18.08
CA ILE A 85 16.65 4.72 -18.36
C ILE A 85 16.49 4.49 -19.86
N ASN A 86 15.81 5.40 -20.55
CA ASN A 86 15.67 5.38 -22.00
C ASN A 86 15.21 6.75 -22.54
N ARG A 87 15.17 6.89 -23.87
CA ARG A 87 14.77 8.12 -24.57
C ARG A 87 13.50 7.90 -25.39
N GLY A 88 12.39 8.54 -25.01
CA GLY A 88 11.18 8.63 -25.83
C GLY A 88 10.32 7.37 -25.97
N PHE A 89 10.60 6.29 -25.24
CA PHE A 89 9.82 5.03 -25.35
C PHE A 89 8.80 4.82 -24.24
N THR A 90 8.96 5.50 -23.10
CA THR A 90 8.11 5.25 -21.93
C THR A 90 6.78 5.98 -22.04
N ASN A 91 5.71 5.20 -22.18
CA ASN A 91 4.34 5.72 -22.29
C ASN A 91 3.70 5.90 -20.92
N ASN A 92 4.01 5.02 -19.98
CA ASN A 92 3.43 5.02 -18.65
C ASN A 92 4.40 4.45 -17.61
N PHE A 93 4.26 4.89 -16.37
CA PHE A 93 5.01 4.37 -15.23
C PHE A 93 4.24 4.56 -13.93
N GLN A 94 4.48 3.68 -12.97
CA GLN A 94 4.04 3.76 -11.57
C GLN A 94 5.28 3.71 -10.68
N VAL A 95 5.20 4.36 -9.52
CA VAL A 95 6.31 4.44 -8.54
C VAL A 95 5.70 4.17 -7.18
N THR A 96 6.30 3.26 -6.41
CA THR A 96 5.84 2.83 -5.08
C THR A 96 6.92 3.04 -4.03
N ASP A 97 6.81 2.46 -2.81
CA ASP A 97 7.90 2.63 -1.84
C ASP A 97 9.20 1.97 -2.34
N TYR A 98 9.10 0.90 -3.12
CA TYR A 98 10.21 0.03 -3.45
C TYR A 98 10.40 -0.24 -4.95
N LEU A 99 9.33 -0.23 -5.76
CA LEU A 99 9.38 -0.53 -7.19
C LEU A 99 9.05 0.66 -8.08
N VAL A 100 9.60 0.63 -9.30
CA VAL A 100 9.11 1.42 -10.42
C VAL A 100 8.67 0.46 -11.52
N SER A 101 7.39 0.45 -11.87
CA SER A 101 6.93 -0.24 -13.07
C SER A 101 6.84 0.75 -14.22
N TYR A 102 7.23 0.34 -15.42
CA TYR A 102 7.13 1.21 -16.59
C TYR A 102 6.88 0.42 -17.87
N GLN A 103 6.16 1.07 -18.78
CA GLN A 103 5.75 0.52 -20.07
C GLN A 103 6.54 1.19 -21.18
N ASN A 104 7.22 0.38 -21.99
CA ASN A 104 7.85 0.80 -23.23
C ASN A 104 7.16 0.11 -24.41
N ALA A 105 6.43 0.87 -25.23
CA ALA A 105 5.51 0.31 -26.22
C ALA A 105 4.54 -0.71 -25.58
N THR A 106 4.61 -1.99 -25.93
CA THR A 106 3.77 -3.07 -25.36
C THR A 106 4.45 -3.83 -24.23
N ALA A 107 5.74 -3.56 -23.96
CA ALA A 107 6.53 -4.29 -22.99
C ALA A 107 6.43 -3.67 -21.60
N LEU A 108 6.28 -4.52 -20.58
CA LEU A 108 6.25 -4.14 -19.18
C LEU A 108 7.59 -4.45 -18.52
N TYR A 109 8.10 -3.48 -17.77
CA TYR A 109 9.35 -3.60 -17.01
C TYR A 109 9.11 -3.33 -15.53
N ALA A 110 9.89 -4.02 -14.71
CA ALA A 110 10.11 -3.69 -13.31
C ALA A 110 11.50 -3.09 -13.15
N TRP A 111 11.61 -1.98 -12.45
CA TRP A 111 12.88 -1.46 -11.97
C TRP A 111 12.93 -1.60 -10.45
N GLU A 112 14.02 -2.17 -9.97
CA GLU A 112 14.28 -2.47 -8.56
C GLU A 112 15.76 -2.22 -8.27
N LYS A 113 16.05 -1.35 -7.28
CA LYS A 113 17.42 -1.06 -6.80
C LYS A 113 18.45 -0.77 -7.92
N GLY A 114 18.08 0.06 -8.89
CA GLY A 114 18.98 0.44 -9.99
C GLY A 114 18.97 -0.49 -11.20
N LYS A 115 18.24 -1.60 -11.17
CA LYS A 115 18.19 -2.57 -12.27
C LYS A 115 16.80 -2.68 -12.87
N SER A 116 16.72 -2.54 -14.19
CA SER A 116 15.52 -2.85 -14.97
C SER A 116 15.47 -4.32 -15.39
N THR A 117 14.28 -4.92 -15.29
CA THR A 117 13.96 -6.30 -15.66
C THR A 117 12.74 -6.28 -16.57
N LEU A 118 12.85 -6.88 -17.76
CA LEU A 118 11.71 -7.11 -18.64
C LEU A 118 10.82 -8.19 -18.05
N LEU A 119 9.54 -7.87 -17.78
CA LEU A 119 8.57 -8.83 -17.25
C LEU A 119 7.85 -9.58 -18.38
N THR A 120 7.33 -8.83 -19.34
CA THR A 120 6.71 -9.38 -20.55
C THR A 120 6.77 -8.40 -21.72
N ARG A 121 6.63 -8.93 -22.94
CA ARG A 121 6.63 -8.14 -24.19
C ARG A 121 5.23 -7.67 -24.60
N SER A 122 4.19 -8.27 -24.03
CA SER A 122 2.79 -7.89 -24.24
C SER A 122 2.00 -8.23 -22.98
N PHE A 123 1.23 -7.27 -22.48
CA PHE A 123 0.35 -7.44 -21.35
C PHE A 123 -1.02 -6.82 -21.65
N GLY A 124 -2.07 -7.44 -21.11
CA GLY A 124 -3.42 -6.89 -21.15
C GLY A 124 -3.58 -5.83 -20.06
N GLU A 125 -3.45 -6.27 -18.81
CA GLU A 125 -3.52 -5.41 -17.64
C GLU A 125 -2.37 -5.65 -16.67
N PHE A 126 -2.09 -4.65 -15.83
CA PHE A 126 -1.11 -4.77 -14.76
C PHE A 126 -1.46 -3.88 -13.57
N TYR A 127 -1.00 -4.30 -12.40
CA TYR A 127 -1.13 -3.60 -11.14
C TYR A 127 0.25 -3.52 -10.49
N THR A 128 0.53 -2.42 -9.78
CA THR A 128 1.81 -2.21 -9.10
C THR A 128 1.53 -1.89 -7.64
N GLY A 129 1.89 -2.81 -6.76
CA GLY A 129 2.03 -2.57 -5.33
C GLY A 129 3.45 -2.18 -4.97
N ASP A 130 3.70 -1.94 -3.69
CA ASP A 130 5.01 -1.63 -3.14
C ASP A 130 6.12 -2.58 -3.61
N SER A 131 6.01 -3.86 -3.29
CA SER A 131 7.03 -4.87 -3.61
C SER A 131 6.60 -5.87 -4.68
N ILE A 132 5.41 -5.69 -5.27
CA ILE A 132 4.83 -6.61 -6.23
C ILE A 132 4.34 -5.91 -7.50
N ILE A 133 4.57 -6.54 -8.65
CA ILE A 133 3.90 -6.18 -9.91
C ILE A 133 3.11 -7.40 -10.37
N VAL A 134 1.81 -7.25 -10.52
CA VAL A 134 0.95 -8.28 -11.11
C VAL A 134 0.61 -7.90 -12.53
N TYR A 135 0.63 -8.85 -13.44
CA TYR A 135 0.28 -8.59 -14.83
C TYR A 135 -0.32 -9.84 -15.48
N PHE A 136 -1.23 -9.60 -16.43
CA PHE A 136 -1.68 -10.62 -17.36
C PHE A 136 -0.75 -10.66 -18.57
N ASP A 137 -0.07 -11.79 -18.78
CA ASP A 137 0.80 -12.00 -19.95
C ASP A 137 -0.05 -12.44 -21.15
N ASP A 138 -0.14 -11.59 -22.17
CA ASP A 138 -0.97 -11.89 -23.34
C ASP A 138 -0.47 -13.04 -24.19
N LEU A 139 0.83 -13.31 -24.15
CA LEU A 139 1.47 -14.35 -24.95
C LEU A 139 1.29 -15.72 -24.29
N LYS A 140 1.43 -15.77 -22.96
CA LYS A 140 1.28 -16.99 -22.16
C LYS A 140 -0.15 -17.26 -21.71
N LYS A 141 -1.01 -16.24 -21.75
CA LYS A 141 -2.37 -16.27 -21.18
C LYS A 141 -2.35 -16.69 -19.71
N SER A 142 -1.51 -16.04 -18.91
CA SER A 142 -1.44 -16.30 -17.47
C SER A 142 -1.26 -15.02 -16.66
N TYR A 143 -1.85 -14.99 -15.46
CA TYR A 143 -1.54 -13.97 -14.45
C TYR A 143 -0.22 -14.33 -13.76
N ASN A 144 0.65 -13.35 -13.68
CA ASN A 144 1.98 -13.49 -13.11
C ASN A 144 2.23 -12.39 -12.08
N ALA A 145 2.95 -12.72 -11.01
CA ALA A 145 3.45 -11.79 -10.02
C ALA A 145 4.98 -11.73 -10.07
N TYR A 146 5.53 -10.52 -10.26
CA TYR A 146 6.92 -10.22 -10.00
C TYR A 146 7.08 -9.78 -8.55
N TYR A 147 7.93 -10.47 -7.80
CA TYR A 147 8.26 -10.17 -6.40
C TYR A 147 9.73 -10.53 -6.13
N ASN A 148 10.49 -9.56 -5.60
CA ASN A 148 11.89 -9.73 -5.21
C ASN A 148 12.76 -10.39 -6.30
N GLY A 149 12.70 -9.87 -7.54
CA GLY A 149 13.47 -10.38 -8.67
C GLY A 149 12.95 -11.68 -9.31
N ARG A 150 11.89 -12.30 -8.79
CA ARG A 150 11.32 -13.55 -9.31
C ARG A 150 9.91 -13.34 -9.84
N VAL A 151 9.61 -13.97 -10.97
CA VAL A 151 8.25 -14.08 -11.50
C VAL A 151 7.64 -15.42 -11.06
N THR A 152 6.45 -15.37 -10.47
CA THR A 152 5.64 -16.53 -10.08
C THR A 152 4.33 -16.48 -10.86
N GLU A 153 3.97 -17.57 -11.53
CA GLU A 153 2.66 -17.71 -12.15
C GLU A 153 1.61 -17.87 -11.04
N LEU A 154 0.57 -17.04 -11.07
CA LEU A 154 -0.53 -17.05 -10.12
C LEU A 154 -1.66 -17.95 -10.60
N GLU A 155 -1.97 -17.85 -11.89
CA GLU A 155 -3.05 -18.59 -12.53
C GLU A 155 -2.82 -18.64 -14.05
N GLY A 156 -2.80 -19.84 -14.63
CA GLY A 156 -2.77 -20.04 -16.07
C GLY A 156 -4.18 -20.21 -16.65
N PHE A 157 -4.48 -19.54 -17.75
CA PHE A 157 -5.75 -19.75 -18.45
C PHE A 157 -5.75 -21.12 -19.13
N LEU A 158 -6.46 -22.08 -18.53
CA LEU A 158 -6.73 -23.35 -19.17
C LEU A 158 -7.87 -23.16 -20.18
N ALA A 159 -7.51 -22.79 -21.41
CA ALA A 159 -8.45 -22.76 -22.52
C ALA A 159 -8.96 -24.19 -22.80
N GLY A 160 -10.07 -24.57 -22.18
CA GLY A 160 -10.79 -25.79 -22.52
C GLY A 160 -10.99 -26.76 -21.37
N THR A 161 -11.85 -26.43 -20.41
CA THR A 161 -12.83 -27.38 -19.89
C THR A 161 -13.97 -26.60 -19.21
N ASN A 162 -15.16 -26.71 -19.77
CA ASN A 162 -16.44 -26.24 -19.22
C ASN A 162 -16.83 -24.77 -19.46
N MET A 163 -17.07 -24.42 -20.72
CA MET A 163 -17.99 -23.34 -21.11
C MET A 163 -19.45 -23.55 -20.63
N ASN A 164 -19.72 -24.58 -19.82
CA ASN A 164 -21.05 -24.92 -19.31
C ASN A 164 -21.37 -24.33 -17.93
N THR A 165 -20.42 -23.72 -17.22
CA THR A 165 -20.66 -23.06 -15.91
C THR A 165 -20.99 -21.57 -16.04
N ILE A 166 -20.99 -21.00 -17.25
CA ILE A 166 -21.27 -19.57 -17.50
C ILE A 166 -22.77 -19.22 -17.33
N PHE A 167 -23.67 -20.21 -17.15
CA PHE A 167 -25.12 -19.98 -17.04
C PHE A 167 -25.69 -19.95 -15.60
N GLN A 168 -24.87 -19.85 -14.56
CA GLN A 168 -25.35 -19.62 -13.18
C GLN A 168 -24.62 -18.46 -12.48
N VAL A 169 -24.40 -17.35 -13.18
CA VAL A 169 -24.10 -16.10 -12.49
C VAL A 169 -25.43 -15.40 -12.24
N GLU A 170 -25.96 -15.53 -11.02
CA GLU A 170 -27.00 -14.62 -10.55
C GLU A 170 -26.45 -13.19 -10.61
N GLU A 171 -27.24 -12.33 -11.21
CA GLU A 171 -26.94 -10.96 -11.62
C GLU A 171 -26.58 -10.07 -10.42
N SER A 172 -25.35 -10.17 -9.90
CA SER A 172 -24.86 -9.30 -8.83
C SER A 172 -23.34 -9.03 -8.84
N ALA A 173 -22.60 -9.52 -9.82
CA ALA A 173 -21.22 -9.08 -10.05
C ALA A 173 -21.11 -8.49 -11.47
N LEU A 174 -20.87 -7.18 -11.56
CA LEU A 174 -20.55 -6.45 -12.79
C LEU A 174 -19.18 -6.87 -13.33
N VAL A 175 -19.06 -8.10 -13.82
CA VAL A 175 -17.96 -8.54 -14.68
C VAL A 175 -18.61 -8.87 -16.01
N SER A 176 -18.31 -8.10 -17.05
CA SER A 176 -18.79 -8.43 -18.39
C SER A 176 -18.31 -9.83 -18.72
N SER A 177 -19.24 -10.73 -19.05
CA SER A 177 -18.96 -12.10 -19.50
C SER A 177 -17.94 -12.20 -20.66
N ARG A 178 -17.62 -11.07 -21.30
CA ARG A 178 -16.56 -10.91 -22.31
C ARG A 178 -15.13 -10.91 -21.77
N ASP A 179 -14.92 -10.59 -20.50
CA ASP A 179 -13.57 -10.40 -19.93
C ASP A 179 -12.96 -11.75 -19.51
N ILE A 180 -13.78 -12.65 -18.97
CA ILE A 180 -13.39 -14.03 -18.64
C ILE A 180 -13.02 -14.82 -19.92
N ALA A 181 -13.73 -14.57 -21.04
CA ALA A 181 -13.42 -15.20 -22.33
C ALA A 181 -12.06 -14.77 -22.90
N GLN A 182 -11.49 -13.66 -22.43
CA GLN A 182 -10.15 -13.19 -22.78
C GLN A 182 -9.08 -13.67 -21.80
N GLY A 183 -9.47 -14.46 -20.80
CA GLY A 183 -8.60 -14.97 -19.75
C GLY A 183 -8.38 -14.00 -18.60
N GLN A 184 -9.30 -13.07 -18.35
CA GLN A 184 -9.22 -12.21 -17.16
C GLN A 184 -9.88 -12.87 -15.94
N LEU A 185 -9.33 -12.63 -14.76
CA LEU A 185 -9.92 -13.07 -13.49
C LEU A 185 -11.16 -12.23 -13.18
N SER A 186 -12.18 -12.85 -12.59
CA SER A 186 -13.43 -12.16 -12.24
C SER A 186 -13.23 -11.13 -11.12
N GLN A 187 -12.34 -11.41 -10.18
CA GLN A 187 -12.01 -10.50 -9.08
C GLN A 187 -10.52 -10.62 -8.73
N ILE A 188 -9.83 -9.48 -8.74
CA ILE A 188 -8.44 -9.34 -8.31
C ILE A 188 -8.25 -7.98 -7.64
N LEU A 189 -7.69 -7.98 -6.43
CA LEU A 189 -7.26 -6.77 -5.76
C LEU A 189 -5.77 -6.89 -5.39
N VAL A 190 -5.02 -5.84 -5.68
CA VAL A 190 -3.58 -5.74 -5.42
C VAL A 190 -3.34 -4.61 -4.43
N SER A 191 -2.62 -4.91 -3.36
CA SER A 191 -2.07 -3.93 -2.43
C SER A 191 -0.54 -4.01 -2.46
N ASP A 192 0.12 -3.50 -1.43
CA ASP A 192 1.55 -3.26 -1.43
C ASP A 192 2.39 -4.53 -1.63
N ASN A 193 2.09 -5.58 -0.86
CA ASN A 193 2.85 -6.84 -0.87
C ASN A 193 1.96 -8.08 -1.03
N ILE A 194 0.68 -7.89 -1.34
CA ILE A 194 -0.31 -8.96 -1.42
C ILE A 194 -1.25 -8.76 -2.61
N VAL A 195 -1.75 -9.89 -3.10
CA VAL A 195 -2.80 -9.97 -4.13
C VAL A 195 -3.83 -10.94 -3.62
N ALA A 196 -5.09 -10.55 -3.58
CA ALA A 196 -6.19 -11.47 -3.35
C ALA A 196 -7.03 -11.58 -4.61
N TYR A 197 -7.42 -12.79 -4.99
CA TYR A 197 -8.13 -13.05 -6.24
C TYR A 197 -8.98 -14.31 -6.16
N LEU A 198 -9.99 -14.36 -7.01
CA LEU A 198 -10.71 -15.59 -7.34
C LEU A 198 -10.05 -16.22 -8.56
N ASN A 199 -9.64 -17.49 -8.46
CA ASN A 199 -9.10 -18.22 -9.60
C ASN A 199 -10.20 -18.71 -10.56
N TYR A 200 -9.84 -19.39 -11.65
CA TYR A 200 -10.84 -19.87 -12.63
C TYR A 200 -11.77 -20.96 -12.09
N ALA A 201 -11.39 -21.63 -11.00
CA ALA A 201 -12.23 -22.59 -10.28
C ALA A 201 -13.10 -21.93 -9.19
N ASN A 202 -13.15 -20.59 -9.13
CA ASN A 202 -13.87 -19.81 -8.13
C ASN A 202 -13.41 -20.10 -6.68
N GLN A 203 -12.13 -20.42 -6.49
CA GLN A 203 -11.49 -20.54 -5.18
C GLN A 203 -10.84 -19.20 -4.81
N PHE A 204 -10.93 -18.81 -3.55
CA PHE A 204 -10.32 -17.58 -3.06
C PHE A 204 -8.87 -17.81 -2.63
N LYS A 205 -7.94 -17.13 -3.30
CA LYS A 205 -6.50 -17.27 -3.09
C LYS A 205 -5.86 -15.93 -2.78
N CYS A 206 -4.68 -15.97 -2.19
CA CYS A 206 -3.79 -14.82 -2.18
C CYS A 206 -2.35 -15.17 -2.54
N PHE A 207 -1.67 -14.24 -3.20
CA PHE A 207 -0.22 -14.28 -3.33
C PHE A 207 0.39 -13.37 -2.28
N TYR A 208 1.25 -13.92 -1.42
CA TYR A 208 1.95 -13.19 -0.38
C TYR A 208 3.38 -13.73 -0.21
N LYS A 209 4.36 -12.83 -0.25
CA LYS A 209 5.79 -13.12 -0.06
C LYS A 209 6.34 -14.24 -0.97
N GLY A 210 5.92 -14.29 -2.22
CA GLY A 210 6.42 -15.26 -3.21
C GLY A 210 5.68 -16.59 -3.23
N LEU A 211 4.67 -16.77 -2.38
CA LEU A 211 3.86 -17.99 -2.27
C LEU A 211 2.39 -17.69 -2.58
N VAL A 212 1.72 -18.66 -3.19
CA VAL A 212 0.25 -18.67 -3.35
C VAL A 212 -0.35 -19.45 -2.18
N TRP A 213 -1.34 -18.85 -1.54
CA TRP A 213 -2.08 -19.37 -0.40
C TRP A 213 -3.53 -19.59 -0.81
N ASP A 214 -4.07 -20.75 -0.44
CA ASP A 214 -5.50 -21.00 -0.50
C ASP A 214 -6.16 -20.38 0.74
N LEU A 215 -7.00 -19.36 0.54
CA LEU A 215 -7.71 -18.68 1.63
C LEU A 215 -9.09 -19.28 1.86
N ASP A 216 -9.75 -19.74 0.80
CA ASP A 216 -11.01 -20.46 0.87
C ASP A 216 -11.18 -21.38 -0.36
N ASP A 217 -11.84 -22.52 -0.15
CA ASP A 217 -12.08 -23.52 -1.21
C ASP A 217 -13.18 -23.07 -2.19
N PHE A 218 -13.91 -22.02 -1.83
CA PHE A 218 -14.99 -21.44 -2.62
C PHE A 218 -14.81 -19.93 -2.80
N GLY A 219 -15.76 -19.32 -3.51
CA GLY A 219 -15.83 -17.87 -3.66
C GLY A 219 -16.10 -17.17 -2.33
N VAL A 220 -16.03 -15.84 -2.35
CA VAL A 220 -16.28 -14.99 -1.19
C VAL A 220 -17.34 -13.94 -1.52
N GLU A 221 -18.12 -13.54 -0.52
CA GLU A 221 -19.14 -12.49 -0.69
C GLU A 221 -18.48 -11.12 -0.91
N SER A 222 -17.38 -10.85 -0.21
CA SER A 222 -16.60 -9.62 -0.33
C SER A 222 -15.19 -9.81 0.22
N PHE A 223 -14.24 -9.01 -0.28
CA PHE A 223 -12.91 -8.93 0.30
C PHE A 223 -12.30 -7.55 0.07
N ALA A 224 -11.37 -7.18 0.96
CA ALA A 224 -10.51 -6.02 0.81
C ALA A 224 -9.07 -6.37 1.22
N VAL A 225 -8.11 -5.68 0.61
CA VAL A 225 -6.68 -5.95 0.77
C VAL A 225 -5.94 -4.71 1.30
N GLY A 226 -4.99 -4.95 2.18
CA GLY A 226 -3.95 -4.01 2.57
C GLY A 226 -2.58 -4.69 2.43
N ARG A 227 -1.50 -4.02 2.81
CA ARG A 227 -0.12 -4.49 2.60
C ARG A 227 0.15 -5.96 2.96
N ASN A 228 -0.25 -6.41 4.15
CA ASN A 228 -0.04 -7.79 4.61
C ASN A 228 -1.34 -8.46 5.08
N THR A 229 -2.49 -7.86 4.72
CA THR A 229 -3.79 -8.17 5.31
C THR A 229 -4.83 -8.39 4.23
N VAL A 230 -5.66 -9.41 4.37
CA VAL A 230 -6.88 -9.59 3.59
C VAL A 230 -8.02 -9.78 4.58
N ALA A 231 -9.02 -8.90 4.58
CA ALA A 231 -10.27 -9.14 5.29
C ALA A 231 -11.33 -9.55 4.28
N TYR A 232 -12.09 -10.59 4.59
CA TYR A 232 -13.07 -11.16 3.67
C TYR A 232 -14.24 -11.81 4.40
N VAL A 233 -15.35 -11.95 3.67
CA VAL A 233 -16.55 -12.66 4.12
C VAL A 233 -16.69 -13.90 3.26
N ASP A 234 -16.62 -15.08 3.88
CA ASP A 234 -16.77 -16.36 3.17
C ASP A 234 -18.23 -16.61 2.76
N ASN A 235 -18.48 -17.67 2.00
CA ASN A 235 -19.83 -18.05 1.56
C ASN A 235 -20.77 -18.52 2.69
N ASN A 236 -20.26 -18.76 3.89
CA ASN A 236 -21.04 -19.02 5.08
C ASN A 236 -21.29 -17.74 5.89
N SER A 237 -20.99 -16.59 5.31
CA SER A 237 -21.06 -15.27 5.94
C SER A 237 -20.14 -15.13 7.17
N HIS A 238 -19.12 -15.96 7.35
CA HIS A 238 -18.13 -15.73 8.40
C HIS A 238 -17.16 -14.64 7.99
N PHE A 239 -16.84 -13.73 8.91
CA PHE A 239 -15.82 -12.72 8.73
C PHE A 239 -14.45 -13.28 9.09
N LYS A 240 -13.55 -13.31 8.11
CA LYS A 240 -12.19 -13.81 8.23
C LYS A 240 -11.18 -12.70 7.98
N ILE A 241 -10.05 -12.77 8.67
CA ILE A 241 -8.88 -11.93 8.38
C ILE A 241 -7.69 -12.84 8.20
N TYR A 242 -7.09 -12.78 7.02
CA TYR A 242 -5.75 -13.25 6.75
C TYR A 242 -4.75 -12.15 7.11
N HIS A 243 -3.79 -12.47 7.97
CA HIS A 243 -2.67 -11.59 8.30
C HIS A 243 -1.38 -12.38 8.32
N ALA A 244 -0.37 -11.88 7.60
CA ALA A 244 1.01 -12.34 7.62
C ALA A 244 1.25 -13.87 7.47
N GLY A 245 0.34 -14.62 6.83
CA GLY A 245 0.48 -16.07 6.60
C GLY A 245 -0.56 -16.94 7.29
N SER A 246 -1.46 -16.37 8.10
CA SER A 246 -2.53 -17.11 8.77
C SER A 246 -3.89 -16.47 8.56
N SER A 247 -4.92 -17.28 8.34
CA SER A 247 -6.32 -16.84 8.28
C SER A 247 -7.07 -17.33 9.50
N ASN A 248 -7.82 -16.44 10.15
CA ASN A 248 -8.67 -16.77 11.30
C ASN A 248 -10.07 -16.19 11.11
N VAL A 249 -11.07 -16.87 11.68
CA VAL A 249 -12.44 -16.34 11.80
C VAL A 249 -12.49 -15.37 12.98
N TYR A 250 -12.93 -14.14 12.74
CA TYR A 250 -13.04 -13.09 13.75
C TYR A 250 -14.50 -12.77 14.13
N ASP A 251 -15.44 -13.07 13.24
CA ASP A 251 -16.87 -13.02 13.54
C ASP A 251 -17.56 -14.16 12.78
N ASN A 252 -18.51 -14.84 13.43
CA ASN A 252 -19.27 -15.92 12.82
C ASN A 252 -20.41 -15.40 11.92
N PHE A 253 -20.47 -14.08 11.72
CA PHE A 253 -21.42 -13.42 10.85
C PHE A 253 -20.74 -12.28 10.11
N ARG A 254 -21.38 -11.85 9.02
CA ARG A 254 -20.89 -10.76 8.19
C ARG A 254 -20.90 -9.45 8.99
N PRO A 255 -19.81 -8.66 8.97
CA PRO A 255 -19.79 -7.36 9.62
C PRO A 255 -20.71 -6.40 8.86
N SER A 256 -21.28 -5.40 9.55
CA SER A 256 -22.10 -4.40 8.86
C SER A 256 -21.26 -3.52 7.93
N VAL A 257 -20.00 -3.29 8.29
CA VAL A 257 -19.00 -2.58 7.48
C VAL A 257 -17.61 -3.01 7.91
N TYR A 258 -16.67 -3.04 6.97
CA TYR A 258 -15.24 -3.17 7.27
C TYR A 258 -14.39 -2.38 6.25
N ALA A 259 -13.19 -1.99 6.66
CA ALA A 259 -12.16 -1.45 5.78
C ALA A 259 -10.77 -1.92 6.23
N VAL A 260 -9.88 -2.07 5.25
CA VAL A 260 -8.54 -2.66 5.44
C VAL A 260 -7.48 -1.61 5.13
N GLY A 261 -6.50 -1.51 6.01
CA GLY A 261 -5.23 -0.80 5.81
C GLY A 261 -4.07 -1.81 5.82
N ASP A 262 -2.84 -1.33 5.93
CA ASP A 262 -1.63 -2.14 5.74
C ASP A 262 -1.59 -3.38 6.64
N ASP A 263 -1.75 -3.16 7.94
CA ASP A 263 -1.72 -4.16 9.01
C ASP A 263 -2.89 -3.96 10.00
N VAL A 264 -3.97 -3.33 9.52
CA VAL A 264 -5.10 -2.91 10.35
C VAL A 264 -6.42 -3.16 9.64
N VAL A 265 -7.43 -3.62 10.36
CA VAL A 265 -8.80 -3.76 9.85
C VAL A 265 -9.76 -3.11 10.82
N ALA A 266 -10.51 -2.12 10.37
CA ALA A 266 -11.58 -1.53 11.16
C ALA A 266 -12.92 -2.12 10.71
N PHE A 267 -13.75 -2.58 11.63
CA PHE A 267 -15.01 -3.24 11.30
C PHE A 267 -16.05 -3.07 12.41
N VAL A 268 -17.32 -3.21 12.05
CA VAL A 268 -18.43 -3.31 13.00
C VAL A 268 -18.95 -4.74 12.97
N GLY A 269 -18.75 -5.44 14.09
CA GLY A 269 -19.14 -6.84 14.23
C GLY A 269 -20.64 -7.05 14.35
N SER A 270 -21.05 -8.32 14.40
CA SER A 270 -22.44 -8.75 14.55
C SER A 270 -23.10 -8.31 15.86
N ASP A 271 -22.29 -8.04 16.88
CA ASP A 271 -22.68 -7.44 18.16
C ASP A 271 -22.87 -5.91 18.10
N SER A 272 -22.82 -5.32 16.91
CA SER A 272 -22.92 -3.87 16.67
C SER A 272 -21.79 -3.04 17.32
N ARG A 273 -20.68 -3.66 17.70
CA ARG A 273 -19.53 -2.96 18.28
C ARG A 273 -18.49 -2.63 17.21
N PHE A 274 -17.99 -1.40 17.22
CA PHE A 274 -16.86 -0.98 16.43
C PHE A 274 -15.57 -1.57 17.01
N LYS A 275 -14.81 -2.27 16.16
CA LYS A 275 -13.59 -2.97 16.52
C LYS A 275 -12.48 -2.63 15.54
N ILE A 276 -11.24 -2.67 16.02
CA ILE A 276 -10.04 -2.52 15.21
C ILE A 276 -9.16 -3.74 15.44
N TYR A 277 -8.94 -4.54 14.40
CA TYR A 277 -7.91 -5.56 14.39
C TYR A 277 -6.55 -4.93 14.09
N TYR A 278 -5.54 -5.23 14.89
CA TYR A 278 -4.15 -4.83 14.68
C TYR A 278 -3.20 -5.80 15.37
N ASN A 279 -2.21 -6.33 14.63
CA ASN A 279 -1.17 -7.21 15.15
C ASN A 279 -1.73 -8.38 15.97
N ASP A 280 -2.61 -9.18 15.35
CA ASP A 280 -3.26 -10.36 15.94
C ASP A 280 -4.15 -10.11 17.16
N SER A 281 -4.49 -8.85 17.43
CA SER A 281 -5.36 -8.45 18.53
C SER A 281 -6.54 -7.65 18.02
N VAL A 282 -7.71 -7.85 18.64
CA VAL A 282 -8.91 -7.06 18.37
C VAL A 282 -9.12 -6.06 19.50
N TYR A 283 -9.08 -4.78 19.15
CA TYR A 283 -9.34 -3.66 20.03
C TYR A 283 -10.82 -3.30 19.94
N ASP A 284 -11.53 -3.46 21.05
CA ASP A 284 -12.93 -3.08 21.15
C ASP A 284 -13.04 -1.58 21.45
N ILE A 285 -13.55 -0.82 20.48
CA ILE A 285 -13.67 0.65 20.57
C ILE A 285 -15.01 1.03 21.22
N GLY A 286 -16.02 0.17 21.10
CA GLY A 286 -17.34 0.33 21.71
C GLY A 286 -18.49 0.42 20.71
N ASN A 287 -19.69 0.65 21.25
CA ASN A 287 -20.90 0.85 20.46
C ASN A 287 -21.02 2.32 20.06
N ILE A 288 -20.46 2.67 18.90
CA ILE A 288 -20.46 4.03 18.34
C ILE A 288 -20.95 3.97 16.89
N GLU A 289 -21.59 5.05 16.44
CA GLU A 289 -21.97 5.19 15.03
C GLU A 289 -20.72 5.09 14.14
N PRO A 290 -20.70 4.21 13.12
CA PRO A 290 -19.51 4.00 12.32
C PRO A 290 -19.23 5.19 11.40
N GLU A 291 -18.37 6.10 11.87
CA GLU A 291 -17.74 7.14 11.06
C GLU A 291 -16.22 6.95 11.15
N PHE A 292 -15.66 6.17 10.21
CA PHE A 292 -14.23 5.90 10.15
C PHE A 292 -13.68 5.87 8.72
N LYS A 293 -12.38 6.16 8.61
CA LYS A 293 -11.58 6.04 7.39
C LYS A 293 -10.32 5.25 7.71
N VAL A 294 -10.11 4.16 6.99
CA VAL A 294 -8.88 3.36 7.08
C VAL A 294 -8.04 3.65 5.85
N LYS A 295 -6.77 3.99 6.06
CA LYS A 295 -5.79 4.07 4.98
C LYS A 295 -4.40 3.85 5.55
N ASP A 296 -3.62 3.02 4.85
CA ASP A 296 -2.27 2.64 5.23
C ASP A 296 -2.24 2.17 6.70
N ASN A 297 -1.50 2.82 7.59
CA ASN A 297 -1.35 2.41 9.00
C ASN A 297 -2.29 3.15 9.98
N ILE A 298 -3.29 3.86 9.46
CA ILE A 298 -4.16 4.76 10.25
C ILE A 298 -5.63 4.35 10.12
N VAL A 299 -6.31 4.32 11.26
CA VAL A 299 -7.78 4.40 11.34
C VAL A 299 -8.13 5.75 11.95
N ALA A 300 -8.71 6.64 11.16
CA ALA A 300 -9.25 7.91 11.63
C ALA A 300 -10.75 7.76 11.87
N PHE A 301 -11.26 8.12 13.05
CA PHE A 301 -12.65 7.87 13.42
C PHE A 301 -13.21 8.89 14.41
N ARG A 302 -14.53 8.95 14.53
CA ARG A 302 -15.21 9.65 15.63
C ARG A 302 -15.30 8.74 16.85
N ASN A 303 -14.76 9.16 18.00
CA ASN A 303 -14.87 8.38 19.23
C ASN A 303 -16.22 8.59 19.95
N ALA A 304 -16.45 7.89 21.07
CA ALA A 304 -17.69 7.98 21.85
C ALA A 304 -18.00 9.37 22.43
N ARG A 305 -17.01 10.26 22.55
CA ARG A 305 -17.19 11.66 22.97
C ARG A 305 -17.52 12.59 21.79
N GLY A 306 -17.55 12.06 20.57
CA GLY A 306 -17.70 12.82 19.35
C GLY A 306 -16.40 13.48 18.86
N TYR A 307 -15.26 13.17 19.46
CA TYR A 307 -13.96 13.74 19.11
C TYR A 307 -13.33 12.98 17.93
N PHE A 308 -12.55 13.70 17.13
CA PHE A 308 -11.74 13.09 16.08
C PHE A 308 -10.55 12.37 16.71
N ALA A 309 -10.50 11.07 16.52
CA ALA A 309 -9.48 10.19 17.07
C ALA A 309 -8.78 9.41 15.97
N VAL A 310 -7.56 9.00 16.26
CA VAL A 310 -6.72 8.18 15.38
C VAL A 310 -6.26 6.96 16.13
N PHE A 311 -6.49 5.77 15.58
CA PHE A 311 -5.78 4.58 15.97
C PHE A 311 -4.53 4.45 15.10
N HIS A 312 -3.37 4.33 15.75
CA HIS A 312 -2.08 4.14 15.09
C HIS A 312 -1.17 3.31 16.01
N LYS A 313 -0.64 2.19 15.49
CA LYS A 313 0.29 1.28 16.19
C LYS A 313 -0.22 0.84 17.58
N GLY A 314 -1.47 0.38 17.66
CA GLY A 314 -2.06 -0.16 18.90
C GLY A 314 -2.48 0.90 19.93
N ARG A 315 -2.43 2.19 19.58
CA ARG A 315 -2.81 3.30 20.48
C ARG A 315 -3.86 4.19 19.83
N ILE A 316 -4.76 4.72 20.65
CA ILE A 316 -5.75 5.71 20.26
C ILE A 316 -5.26 7.08 20.71
N TYR A 317 -5.27 8.05 19.80
CA TYR A 317 -4.92 9.44 20.02
C TYR A 317 -6.17 10.28 19.78
N GLU A 318 -6.63 11.03 20.80
CA GLU A 318 -7.64 12.08 20.58
C GLU A 318 -6.94 13.31 19.97
N ILE A 319 -7.34 13.69 18.76
CA ILE A 319 -6.64 14.68 17.94
C ILE A 319 -7.34 16.04 17.99
N GLU A 320 -8.65 16.05 17.80
CA GLU A 320 -9.48 17.27 17.82
C GLU A 320 -10.83 17.01 18.48
N ASN A 321 -11.42 18.05 19.06
CA ASN A 321 -12.78 17.99 19.63
C ASN A 321 -13.90 18.13 18.58
N PHE A 322 -13.56 18.00 17.29
CA PHE A 322 -14.46 18.09 16.15
C PHE A 322 -13.92 17.23 15.01
N ILE A 323 -14.77 16.80 14.08
CA ILE A 323 -14.34 16.06 12.89
C ILE A 323 -13.93 17.05 11.80
N PRO A 324 -12.66 17.07 11.35
CA PRO A 324 -12.25 17.90 10.23
C PRO A 324 -13.00 17.51 8.94
N LYS A 325 -13.38 18.50 8.14
CA LYS A 325 -14.09 18.27 6.88
C LYS A 325 -13.24 17.48 5.89
N ASP A 326 -11.97 17.85 5.78
CA ASP A 326 -11.02 17.29 4.83
C ASP A 326 -9.82 16.69 5.59
N VAL A 327 -9.60 15.39 5.40
CA VAL A 327 -8.48 14.64 5.98
C VAL A 327 -7.77 13.84 4.90
N THR A 328 -6.50 14.17 4.70
CA THR A 328 -5.58 13.41 3.83
C THR A 328 -4.76 12.48 4.69
N ILE A 329 -4.84 11.18 4.44
CA ILE A 329 -4.07 10.14 5.12
C ILE A 329 -3.04 9.59 4.12
N HIS A 330 -1.80 9.43 4.58
CA HIS A 330 -0.76 8.74 3.84
C HIS A 330 0.25 8.10 4.81
N TYR A 331 0.53 6.83 4.58
CA TYR A 331 1.46 5.97 5.32
C TYR A 331 1.24 5.97 6.84
N ASN A 332 2.05 6.67 7.63
CA ASN A 332 1.92 6.77 9.09
C ASN A 332 1.39 8.13 9.54
N SER A 333 0.86 8.91 8.61
CA SER A 333 0.58 10.32 8.83
C SER A 333 -0.78 10.72 8.27
N LEU A 334 -1.35 11.77 8.87
CA LEU A 334 -2.50 12.45 8.30
C LEU A 334 -2.36 13.97 8.43
N VAL A 335 -2.97 14.68 7.49
CA VAL A 335 -3.01 16.14 7.43
C VAL A 335 -4.46 16.61 7.36
N TYR A 336 -4.75 17.67 8.10
CA TYR A 336 -6.07 18.31 8.15
C TYR A 336 -5.93 19.79 8.53
N VAL A 337 -7.01 20.56 8.29
CA VAL A 337 -7.11 21.95 8.73
C VAL A 337 -7.92 22.01 10.03
N ASN A 338 -7.38 22.67 11.05
CA ASN A 338 -8.07 22.86 12.33
C ASN A 338 -9.03 24.08 12.32
N ARG A 339 -9.77 24.29 13.42
CA ARG A 339 -10.68 25.45 13.57
C ARG A 339 -9.99 26.81 13.56
N ALA A 340 -8.69 26.87 13.83
CA ALA A 340 -7.89 28.09 13.79
C ALA A 340 -7.28 28.37 12.40
N ASN A 341 -7.75 27.68 11.36
CA ASN A 341 -7.21 27.73 10.00
C ASN A 341 -5.72 27.36 9.92
N MET A 342 -5.27 26.43 10.76
CA MET A 342 -3.91 25.87 10.73
C MET A 342 -3.93 24.50 10.05
N LEU A 343 -3.03 24.29 9.08
CA LEU A 343 -2.68 22.96 8.59
C LEU A 343 -1.89 22.23 9.68
N ARG A 344 -2.45 21.14 10.18
CA ARG A 344 -1.85 20.28 11.19
C ARG A 344 -1.52 18.93 10.59
N MET A 345 -0.45 18.33 11.08
CA MET A 345 -0.04 16.98 10.72
C MET A 345 0.04 16.12 11.97
N PHE A 346 -0.65 14.98 11.96
CA PHE A 346 -0.36 13.90 12.89
C PHE A 346 0.63 12.94 12.22
N THR A 347 1.74 12.63 12.88
CA THR A 347 2.74 11.67 12.40
C THR A 347 3.43 11.00 13.58
N ASP A 348 3.59 9.69 13.52
CA ASP A 348 4.26 8.86 14.54
C ASP A 348 3.80 9.13 15.99
N GLY A 349 2.48 9.32 16.18
CA GLY A 349 1.88 9.49 17.50
C GLY A 349 1.91 10.92 18.06
N LYS A 350 2.35 11.90 17.27
CA LYS A 350 2.40 13.32 17.66
C LYS A 350 1.67 14.20 16.65
N THR A 351 1.11 15.31 17.11
CA THR A 351 0.46 16.32 16.27
C THR A 351 1.28 17.60 16.26
N TYR A 352 1.48 18.16 15.07
CA TYR A 352 2.27 19.36 14.82
C TYR A 352 1.43 20.39 14.09
N ASP A 353 1.60 21.66 14.48
CA ASP A 353 1.06 22.80 13.75
C ASP A 353 2.12 23.21 12.72
N ILE A 354 1.80 23.07 11.44
CA ILE A 354 2.80 23.23 10.36
C ILE A 354 2.83 24.65 9.86
N VAL A 355 1.70 25.12 9.34
CA VAL A 355 1.57 26.42 8.69
C VAL A 355 0.09 26.82 8.68
N ASN A 356 -0.19 28.10 8.48
CA ASN A 356 -1.55 28.56 8.18
C ASN A 356 -2.08 27.89 6.89
N ALA A 357 -3.37 27.56 6.85
CA ALA A 357 -3.98 26.84 5.73
C ALA A 357 -4.09 27.65 4.44
N ASP A 358 -3.95 28.98 4.51
CA ASP A 358 -4.00 29.88 3.35
C ASP A 358 -2.70 29.84 2.51
N VAL A 359 -1.86 28.82 2.69
CA VAL A 359 -0.67 28.62 1.85
C VAL A 359 -1.08 28.36 0.39
N PRO A 360 -0.38 28.98 -0.58
CA PRO A 360 -0.79 28.86 -1.98
C PRO A 360 -0.71 27.45 -2.57
N TRP A 361 0.07 26.56 -1.96
CA TRP A 361 0.27 25.19 -2.40
C TRP A 361 0.93 24.35 -1.30
N TRP A 362 0.48 23.10 -1.16
CA TRP A 362 1.12 22.07 -0.36
C TRP A 362 0.85 20.68 -0.97
N GLU A 363 1.71 19.72 -0.64
CA GLU A 363 1.57 18.32 -1.03
C GLU A 363 2.11 17.40 0.08
N MET A 364 1.47 16.24 0.23
CA MET A 364 1.90 15.18 1.14
C MET A 364 2.38 13.99 0.31
N GLN A 365 3.65 13.63 0.47
CA GLN A 365 4.29 12.48 -0.17
C GLN A 365 4.76 11.54 0.95
N PHE A 366 3.97 10.50 1.21
CA PHE A 366 4.13 9.63 2.38
C PHE A 366 4.06 10.44 3.69
N ASP A 367 5.03 10.25 4.59
CA ASP A 367 5.18 11.03 5.83
C ASP A 367 5.90 12.38 5.63
N VAL A 368 6.13 12.85 4.39
CA VAL A 368 6.75 14.17 4.12
C VAL A 368 5.70 15.16 3.66
N PHE A 369 5.71 16.35 4.28
CA PHE A 369 4.84 17.45 3.91
C PHE A 369 5.66 18.57 3.28
N THR A 370 5.34 18.95 2.04
CA THR A 370 6.00 20.05 1.33
C THR A 370 5.03 21.19 1.12
N TYR A 371 5.45 22.42 1.38
CA TYR A 371 4.59 23.60 1.21
C TYR A 371 5.35 24.83 0.72
N ARG A 372 4.61 25.71 0.05
CA ARG A 372 5.10 27.01 -0.41
C ARG A 372 4.70 28.12 0.58
N PHE A 373 5.67 28.89 1.08
CA PHE A 373 5.46 29.93 2.10
C PHE A 373 5.91 31.34 1.67
N GLY A 374 5.96 31.58 0.36
CA GLY A 374 6.29 32.86 -0.26
C GLY A 374 6.32 32.73 -1.78
N SER A 375 6.73 33.79 -2.49
CA SER A 375 6.67 33.82 -3.96
C SER A 375 7.49 32.72 -4.66
N ASN A 376 8.52 32.17 -4.00
CA ASN A 376 9.30 31.03 -4.49
C ASN A 376 10.04 30.26 -3.37
N LEU A 377 9.52 30.32 -2.14
CA LEU A 377 10.14 29.67 -0.99
C LEU A 377 9.34 28.42 -0.65
N PHE A 378 10.04 27.28 -0.62
CA PHE A 378 9.50 25.98 -0.28
C PHE A 378 10.16 25.50 1.00
N LYS A 379 9.36 24.81 1.83
CA LYS A 379 9.83 24.13 3.03
C LYS A 379 9.37 22.69 2.98
N VAL A 380 10.19 21.82 3.53
CA VAL A 380 9.88 20.41 3.69
C VAL A 380 9.79 20.13 5.18
N PHE A 381 8.65 19.64 5.64
CA PHE A 381 8.45 19.19 7.01
C PHE A 381 8.52 17.67 7.08
N TYR A 382 9.35 17.17 7.99
CA TYR A 382 9.46 15.75 8.29
C TYR A 382 9.79 15.51 9.76
N LYS A 383 8.98 14.70 10.45
CA LYS A 383 9.19 14.27 11.85
C LYS A 383 9.51 15.41 12.85
N GLY A 384 8.85 16.57 12.71
CA GLY A 384 9.04 17.70 13.62
C GLY A 384 10.16 18.66 13.22
N GLU A 385 10.93 18.34 12.18
CA GLU A 385 11.94 19.22 11.60
C GLU A 385 11.44 19.86 10.31
N THR A 386 11.94 21.05 10.02
CA THR A 386 11.68 21.79 8.79
C THR A 386 12.99 22.09 8.09
N TYR A 387 13.07 21.72 6.81
CA TYR A 387 14.23 21.88 5.92
C TYR A 387 14.00 22.99 4.90
#